data_AF-A0AA43ULD2-F1
#
_entry.id   AF-A0AA43ULD2-F1
#
_cell.length_a   1.000
_cell.length_b   1.000
_cell.length_c   1.000
_cell.angle_alpha   90.00
_cell.angle_beta   90.00
_cell.angle_gamma   90.00
#
_symmetry.space_group_name_H-M   'P 1'
#
loop_
_entity.id
_entity.type
_entity.pdbx_description
1 polymer ?
#
loop_
_entity_poly.entity_id
_entity_poly.type
_entity_poly.pdbx_seq_one_letter_code
_entity_poly.pdbx_strand_id
1 'polypeptide(L)'
;MSSIRAPRQLEDWDRDGMYLRSIAKAEQIAREGGLAIQAALDSHPVTKYVKNCEIEDLYGPDRWHPAISDSYFQEGCQTPKQYVEWGLPMRDEVLPERMGCGFKWQSPAEMRFTACGSDRSHYLKAARIHCWRLACANCGNDVALRRGAQVETRILAYADLEKRGGRKVPQLKHWVISPPQEWTIEVMRDVDRFALLVQWVQLVMIDAGFLGGAMVFHPWRLQDEEWVLGPHFHVIGYGYVDNRRIYRKYGCVVKQVHPGEKIRSVRQTIAYLLTHAGLGYSERPEDEINWDLSVLSHFIPGLMSGDDSSFSDTDWFEAGEGRGRMVGDLSEFDWVQWTMRRYTKTFNAVRTFGVVARKHIRVFDVYREDRVRLCPECGAELMIYDGFDDRDPKPSRYIHDSPIMVLAEEYDMVHAAWKHWKADLQENGVRVLDFALRLEACSTPQSMGLDDYDSERAVSIRQESRRLMRYVPSQSGQGLDPMLMTPEQARIFDETGLLPDEIPAGSPLSVQGNGAAV
;
A
#
# COMPACT_ATOMS: atom_id res chain seq x y z
N MET A 1 -6.71 61.24 -51.12
CA MET A 1 -7.93 61.52 -50.32
C MET A 1 -8.67 60.20 -50.12
N SER A 2 -8.35 59.47 -49.06
CA SER A 2 -9.01 58.22 -48.67
C SER A 2 -9.22 58.24 -47.16
N SER A 3 -10.48 58.22 -46.75
CA SER A 3 -10.97 58.30 -45.38
C SER A 3 -10.67 56.99 -44.63
N ILE A 4 -9.86 57.08 -43.58
CA ILE A 4 -9.63 55.99 -42.62
C ILE A 4 -10.70 56.14 -41.52
N ARG A 5 -11.57 55.11 -41.39
CA ARG A 5 -12.60 55.02 -40.35
C ARG A 5 -11.95 54.77 -38.98
N ALA A 6 -12.44 55.46 -37.96
CA ALA A 6 -12.11 55.22 -36.56
C ALA A 6 -12.55 53.81 -36.09
N PRO A 7 -11.82 53.18 -35.17
CA PRO A 7 -12.20 51.88 -34.61
C PRO A 7 -13.44 52.00 -33.71
N ARG A 8 -14.36 51.03 -33.84
CA ARG A 8 -15.54 50.86 -32.98
C ARG A 8 -15.07 50.60 -31.54
N GLN A 9 -15.62 51.36 -30.59
CA GLN A 9 -15.58 51.02 -29.18
C GLN A 9 -16.25 49.66 -28.98
N LEU A 10 -15.49 48.68 -28.52
CA LEU A 10 -16.02 47.42 -28.01
C LEU A 10 -16.59 47.70 -26.62
N GLU A 11 -17.88 47.43 -26.47
CA GLU A 11 -18.61 47.49 -25.20
C GLU A 11 -17.91 46.62 -24.14
N ASP A 12 -17.74 47.15 -22.94
CA ASP A 12 -17.28 46.41 -21.77
C ASP A 12 -18.31 45.33 -21.42
N TRP A 13 -17.97 44.08 -21.71
CA TRP A 13 -18.75 42.93 -21.25
C TRP A 13 -18.46 42.72 -19.76
N ASP A 14 -19.48 42.93 -18.91
CA ASP A 14 -19.52 42.67 -17.47
C ASP A 14 -19.31 41.17 -17.15
N ARG A 15 -18.07 40.70 -17.31
CA ARG A 15 -17.63 39.33 -17.01
C ARG A 15 -17.74 39.02 -15.52
N ASP A 16 -17.50 40.00 -14.67
CA ASP A 16 -17.54 39.82 -13.22
C ASP A 16 -18.97 39.64 -12.72
N GLY A 17 -19.95 40.36 -13.27
CA GLY A 17 -21.35 40.16 -12.95
C GLY A 17 -21.90 38.81 -13.43
N MET A 18 -21.46 38.30 -14.59
CA MET A 18 -21.84 36.95 -15.03
C MET A 18 -21.24 35.85 -14.15
N TYR A 19 -19.98 36.00 -13.73
CA TYR A 19 -19.31 35.03 -12.86
C TYR A 19 -19.96 34.97 -11.47
N LEU A 20 -20.24 36.14 -10.86
CA LEU A 20 -20.89 36.23 -9.55
C LEU A 20 -22.33 35.67 -9.56
N ARG A 21 -23.08 35.90 -10.64
CA ARG A 21 -24.42 35.31 -10.82
C ARG A 21 -24.36 33.78 -10.97
N SER A 22 -23.29 33.24 -11.57
CA SER A 22 -23.13 31.78 -11.71
C SER A 22 -22.79 31.09 -10.38
N ILE A 23 -21.95 31.73 -9.54
CA ILE A 23 -21.62 31.24 -8.19
C ILE A 23 -22.84 31.27 -7.28
N ALA A 24 -23.56 32.40 -7.24
CA ALA A 24 -24.76 32.53 -6.42
C ALA A 24 -25.83 31.48 -6.78
N LYS A 25 -25.98 31.17 -8.08
CA LYS A 25 -26.89 30.13 -8.56
C LYS A 25 -26.42 28.71 -8.22
N ALA A 26 -25.11 28.45 -8.26
CA ALA A 26 -24.53 27.17 -7.85
C ALA A 26 -24.67 26.94 -6.34
N GLU A 27 -24.45 27.97 -5.51
CA GLU A 27 -24.69 27.91 -4.06
C GLU A 27 -26.16 27.70 -3.71
N GLN A 28 -27.07 28.35 -4.43
CA GLN A 28 -28.51 28.15 -4.25
C GLN A 28 -28.93 26.71 -4.60
N ILE A 29 -28.47 26.18 -5.73
CA ILE A 29 -28.72 24.78 -6.13
C ILE A 29 -28.12 23.80 -5.12
N ALA A 30 -26.93 24.09 -4.58
CA ALA A 30 -26.30 23.26 -3.55
C ALA A 30 -27.08 23.28 -2.21
N ARG A 31 -27.61 24.44 -1.78
CA ARG A 31 -28.45 24.54 -0.57
C ARG A 31 -29.81 23.86 -0.76
N GLU A 32 -30.46 24.08 -1.90
CA GLU A 32 -31.77 23.50 -2.20
C GLU A 32 -31.67 21.97 -2.43
N GLY A 33 -30.60 21.50 -3.09
CA GLY A 33 -30.31 20.08 -3.29
C GLY A 33 -29.86 19.37 -2.01
N GLY A 34 -29.02 20.01 -1.20
CA GLY A 34 -28.57 19.48 0.09
C GLY A 34 -29.71 19.31 1.09
N LEU A 35 -30.66 20.25 1.17
CA LEU A 35 -31.83 20.15 2.05
C LEU A 35 -32.81 19.04 1.63
N ALA A 36 -32.95 18.77 0.33
CA ALA A 36 -33.81 17.69 -0.18
C ALA A 36 -33.20 16.30 0.07
N ILE A 37 -31.87 16.18 -0.07
CA ILE A 37 -31.14 14.92 0.18
C ILE A 37 -31.08 14.64 1.67
N GLN A 38 -30.79 15.63 2.52
CA GLN A 38 -30.75 15.45 3.98
C GLN A 38 -32.13 15.04 4.53
N ALA A 39 -33.21 15.68 4.05
CA ALA A 39 -34.57 15.32 4.45
C ALA A 39 -34.99 13.91 3.97
N ALA A 40 -34.52 13.48 2.79
CA ALA A 40 -34.74 12.12 2.28
C ALA A 40 -33.92 11.08 3.06
N LEU A 41 -32.68 11.39 3.44
CA LEU A 41 -31.81 10.51 4.23
C LEU A 41 -32.31 10.37 5.68
N ASP A 42 -32.78 11.45 6.30
CA ASP A 42 -33.33 11.43 7.67
C ASP A 42 -34.68 10.71 7.79
N SER A 43 -35.45 10.68 6.71
CA SER A 43 -36.70 9.90 6.63
C SER A 43 -36.51 8.48 6.12
N HIS A 44 -35.31 8.10 5.67
CA HIS A 44 -35.04 6.78 5.12
C HIS A 44 -35.01 5.71 6.24
N PRO A 45 -35.75 4.60 6.10
CA PRO A 45 -35.89 3.58 7.15
C PRO A 45 -34.56 2.99 7.64
N VAL A 46 -33.57 2.86 6.76
CA VAL A 46 -32.23 2.33 7.11
C VAL A 46 -31.44 3.32 7.95
N THR A 47 -31.46 4.62 7.61
CA THR A 47 -30.77 5.65 8.40
C THR A 47 -31.38 5.79 9.78
N LYS A 48 -32.71 5.70 9.85
CA LYS A 48 -33.45 5.68 11.13
C LYS A 48 -33.18 4.40 11.94
N TYR A 49 -33.00 3.25 11.29
CA TYR A 49 -32.61 2.01 11.94
C TYR A 49 -31.19 2.09 12.50
N VAL A 50 -30.21 2.52 11.69
CA VAL A 50 -28.80 2.66 12.11
C VAL A 50 -28.64 3.69 13.24
N LYS A 51 -29.32 4.84 13.18
CA LYS A 51 -29.31 5.86 14.24
C LYS A 51 -29.88 5.37 15.58
N ASN A 52 -30.73 4.34 15.56
CA ASN A 52 -31.44 3.85 16.75
C ASN A 52 -31.13 2.38 17.06
N CYS A 53 -30.12 1.78 16.43
CA CYS A 53 -29.75 0.39 16.67
C CYS A 53 -28.94 0.34 17.97
N GLU A 54 -29.48 -0.30 19.00
CA GLU A 54 -28.68 -0.68 20.16
C GLU A 54 -27.67 -1.73 19.68
N ILE A 55 -26.37 -1.42 19.83
CA ILE A 55 -25.29 -2.27 19.35
C ILE A 55 -25.25 -3.52 20.22
N GLU A 56 -25.84 -4.61 19.74
CA GLU A 56 -25.62 -5.93 20.34
C GLU A 56 -24.21 -6.44 20.00
N ASP A 57 -23.55 -6.89 21.06
CA ASP A 57 -22.17 -7.29 21.15
C ASP A 57 -21.89 -8.56 20.31
N LEU A 58 -21.20 -8.38 19.18
CA LEU A 58 -20.85 -9.45 18.24
C LEU A 58 -19.46 -10.01 18.57
N TYR A 59 -19.43 -10.98 19.48
CA TYR A 59 -18.23 -11.60 20.07
C TYR A 59 -17.42 -12.54 19.14
N GLY A 60 -16.10 -12.55 19.36
CA GLY A 60 -15.15 -13.64 19.09
C GLY A 60 -14.05 -13.68 20.18
N PRO A 61 -13.38 -14.82 20.43
CA PRO A 61 -12.54 -15.05 21.62
C PRO A 61 -11.18 -14.30 21.66
N ASP A 62 -10.80 -13.55 20.63
CA ASP A 62 -9.43 -13.00 20.47
C ASP A 62 -9.28 -11.48 20.74
N ARG A 63 -10.31 -10.81 21.29
CA ARG A 63 -10.17 -9.41 21.76
C ARG A 63 -9.81 -9.36 23.24
N TRP A 64 -8.62 -8.84 23.53
CA TRP A 64 -8.22 -8.37 24.86
C TRP A 64 -9.14 -7.19 25.27
N HIS A 65 -10.28 -7.48 25.89
CA HIS A 65 -10.98 -6.53 26.75
C HIS A 65 -10.59 -6.87 28.20
N PRO A 66 -9.63 -6.17 28.84
CA PRO A 66 -9.54 -6.26 30.28
C PRO A 66 -10.83 -5.62 30.82
N ALA A 67 -11.56 -6.34 31.67
CA ALA A 67 -12.70 -5.80 32.38
C ALA A 67 -12.30 -4.49 33.06
N ILE A 68 -12.74 -3.35 32.51
CA ILE A 68 -12.53 -2.04 33.13
C ILE A 68 -13.68 -1.87 34.10
N SER A 69 -13.36 -1.87 35.39
CA SER A 69 -14.28 -1.39 36.42
C SER A 69 -14.62 0.08 36.14
N ASP A 70 -15.91 0.39 36.05
CA ASP A 70 -16.54 1.70 35.78
C ASP A 70 -16.16 2.86 36.74
N SER A 71 -15.16 2.71 37.60
CA SER A 71 -14.91 3.61 38.73
C SER A 71 -13.95 4.78 38.47
N TYR A 72 -13.46 5.00 37.24
CA TYR A 72 -12.43 6.02 36.96
C TYR A 72 -12.80 7.14 35.97
N PHE A 73 -14.08 7.34 35.65
CA PHE A 73 -14.52 8.44 34.78
C PHE A 73 -15.25 9.53 35.58
N GLN A 74 -14.50 10.44 36.20
CA GLN A 74 -15.02 11.73 36.64
C GLN A 74 -14.47 12.88 35.77
N GLU A 75 -15.43 13.48 35.06
CA GLU A 75 -15.64 14.91 34.77
C GLU A 75 -14.47 15.79 34.31
N GLY A 76 -14.51 16.14 33.02
CA GLY A 76 -13.85 17.32 32.47
C GLY A 76 -13.28 17.10 31.07
N CYS A 77 -14.01 17.53 30.03
CA CYS A 77 -13.70 17.40 28.60
C CYS A 77 -14.04 16.01 28.00
N GLN A 78 -15.34 15.75 27.86
CA GLN A 78 -15.91 14.56 27.21
C GLN A 78 -15.95 14.72 25.68
N THR A 79 -14.80 14.77 25.02
CA THR A 79 -14.77 14.27 23.63
C THR A 79 -14.78 12.74 23.73
N PRO A 80 -15.66 12.02 23.01
CA PRO A 80 -15.63 10.56 22.99
C PRO A 80 -14.21 10.12 22.62
N LYS A 81 -13.53 9.41 23.53
CA LYS A 81 -12.19 8.89 23.23
C LYS A 81 -12.35 7.90 22.08
N GLN A 82 -11.80 8.23 20.91
CA GLN A 82 -11.76 7.29 19.80
C GLN A 82 -10.77 6.18 20.17
N TYR A 83 -11.29 5.03 20.57
CA TYR A 83 -10.47 3.88 20.91
C TYR A 83 -9.90 3.23 19.65
N VAL A 84 -8.66 2.76 19.76
CA VAL A 84 -7.98 2.01 18.70
C VAL A 84 -8.08 0.52 19.00
N GLU A 85 -8.74 -0.19 18.11
CA GLU A 85 -8.74 -1.64 18.08
C GLU A 85 -7.58 -2.11 17.19
N TRP A 86 -6.77 -3.02 17.72
CA TRP A 86 -5.64 -3.57 16.98
C TRP A 86 -6.00 -4.98 16.49
N GLY A 87 -5.84 -5.20 15.18
CA GLY A 87 -5.97 -6.52 14.56
C GLY A 87 -4.67 -6.97 13.90
N LEU A 88 -4.52 -8.29 13.72
CA LEU A 88 -3.46 -8.86 12.90
C LEU A 88 -3.80 -8.75 11.40
N PRO A 89 -2.81 -8.67 10.51
CA PRO A 89 -3.00 -8.78 9.08
C PRO A 89 -3.53 -10.16 8.69
N MET A 90 -4.23 -10.23 7.55
CA MET A 90 -4.66 -11.49 6.95
C MET A 90 -5.54 -12.39 7.83
N ARG A 91 -6.27 -11.82 8.81
CA ARG A 91 -7.18 -12.57 9.70
C ARG A 91 -8.66 -12.36 9.41
N ASP A 92 -9.01 -11.40 8.55
CA ASP A 92 -10.41 -11.21 8.16
C ASP A 92 -10.77 -12.24 7.07
N GLU A 93 -11.34 -13.37 7.50
CA GLU A 93 -11.76 -14.50 6.66
C GLU A 93 -13.09 -14.21 5.93
N VAL A 94 -13.89 -13.28 6.45
CA VAL A 94 -15.17 -12.87 5.84
C VAL A 94 -14.96 -11.84 4.74
N LEU A 95 -13.94 -10.98 4.87
CA LEU A 95 -13.62 -9.95 3.89
C LEU A 95 -13.37 -10.49 2.48
N PRO A 96 -12.68 -11.61 2.25
CA PRO A 96 -12.59 -12.20 0.92
C PRO A 96 -13.95 -12.42 0.26
N GLU A 97 -14.87 -13.12 0.92
CA GLU A 97 -16.21 -13.40 0.38
C GLU A 97 -16.97 -12.10 0.13
N ARG A 98 -17.00 -11.23 1.13
CA ARG A 98 -17.66 -9.93 1.07
C ARG A 98 -17.14 -8.99 -0.02
N MET A 99 -15.88 -9.14 -0.43
CA MET A 99 -15.25 -8.32 -1.47
C MET A 99 -15.11 -9.06 -2.80
N GLY A 100 -15.60 -10.30 -2.91
CA GLY A 100 -15.37 -11.15 -4.09
C GLY A 100 -13.89 -11.43 -4.37
N CYS A 101 -13.04 -11.44 -3.34
CA CYS A 101 -11.61 -11.76 -3.52
C CYS A 101 -11.41 -13.26 -3.71
N GLY A 102 -10.53 -13.61 -4.63
CA GLY A 102 -10.28 -15.01 -4.95
C GLY A 102 -9.83 -15.15 -6.39
N PHE A 103 -10.07 -16.29 -7.00
CA PHE A 103 -9.83 -16.49 -8.42
C PHE A 103 -10.93 -15.82 -9.26
N LYS A 104 -10.55 -15.26 -10.42
CA LYS A 104 -11.52 -14.71 -11.38
C LYS A 104 -12.07 -15.87 -12.21
N TRP A 105 -13.38 -16.05 -12.17
CA TRP A 105 -14.12 -17.08 -12.92
C TRP A 105 -14.93 -16.41 -14.03
N GLN A 106 -14.94 -16.99 -15.23
CA GLN A 106 -15.83 -16.60 -16.33
C GLN A 106 -17.16 -17.35 -16.25
N SER A 107 -17.08 -18.62 -15.86
CA SER A 107 -18.21 -19.48 -15.56
C SER A 107 -17.85 -20.38 -14.36
N PRO A 108 -18.80 -21.10 -13.75
CA PRO A 108 -18.50 -22.03 -12.64
C PRO A 108 -17.45 -23.09 -12.95
N ALA A 109 -17.17 -23.36 -14.24
CA ALA A 109 -16.18 -24.34 -14.69
C ALA A 109 -14.93 -23.71 -15.33
N GLU A 110 -14.92 -22.40 -15.61
CA GLU A 110 -13.85 -21.75 -16.38
C GLU A 110 -13.20 -20.64 -15.57
N MET A 111 -12.01 -20.94 -15.06
CA MET A 111 -11.16 -19.97 -14.40
C MET A 111 -10.37 -19.17 -15.43
N ARG A 112 -10.31 -17.85 -15.27
CA ARG A 112 -9.39 -17.00 -16.03
C ARG A 112 -7.97 -17.20 -15.51
N PHE A 113 -7.01 -17.42 -16.40
CA PHE A 113 -5.60 -17.58 -16.02
C PHE A 113 -4.67 -16.91 -17.02
N THR A 114 -3.42 -16.73 -16.59
CA THR A 114 -2.32 -16.28 -17.43
C THR A 114 -1.36 -17.46 -17.61
N ALA A 115 -0.97 -17.78 -18.83
CA ALA A 115 0.00 -18.83 -19.11
C ALA A 115 1.01 -18.41 -20.17
N CYS A 116 2.12 -19.15 -20.27
CA CYS A 116 3.14 -18.90 -21.28
C CYS A 116 2.58 -19.15 -22.69
N GLY A 117 2.82 -18.20 -23.61
CA GLY A 117 2.29 -18.25 -24.98
C GLY A 117 2.90 -19.33 -25.86
N SER A 118 4.13 -19.76 -25.58
CA SER A 118 4.78 -20.86 -26.33
C SER A 118 4.38 -22.24 -25.83
N ASP A 119 4.10 -22.38 -24.52
CA ASP A 119 3.67 -23.62 -23.87
C ASP A 119 2.90 -23.31 -22.59
N ARG A 120 1.61 -23.65 -22.54
CA ARG A 120 0.75 -23.36 -21.39
C ARG A 120 1.16 -24.14 -20.12
N SER A 121 1.78 -25.30 -20.27
CA SER A 121 2.20 -26.15 -19.15
C SER A 121 3.49 -25.66 -18.49
N HIS A 122 4.28 -24.87 -19.23
CA HIS A 122 5.54 -24.31 -18.75
C HIS A 122 5.35 -23.31 -17.61
N TYR A 123 4.37 -22.41 -17.74
CA TYR A 123 4.03 -21.46 -16.70
C TYR A 123 2.54 -21.18 -16.74
N LEU A 124 1.88 -21.32 -15.58
CA LEU A 124 0.46 -21.04 -15.41
C LEU A 124 0.22 -20.32 -14.09
N LYS A 125 -0.56 -19.25 -14.12
CA LYS A 125 -0.96 -18.46 -12.96
C LYS A 125 -2.42 -18.06 -13.07
N ALA A 126 -3.25 -18.50 -12.14
CA ALA A 126 -4.64 -18.08 -12.07
C ALA A 126 -4.77 -16.57 -11.87
N ALA A 127 -5.74 -15.95 -12.57
CA ALA A 127 -6.08 -14.55 -12.36
C ALA A 127 -6.83 -14.43 -11.02
N ARG A 128 -6.50 -13.40 -10.25
CA ARG A 128 -7.08 -13.18 -8.93
C ARG A 128 -7.71 -11.79 -8.84
N ILE A 129 -8.83 -11.72 -8.15
CA ILE A 129 -9.49 -10.48 -7.73
C ILE A 129 -8.96 -10.13 -6.34
N HIS A 130 -8.52 -8.88 -6.18
CA HIS A 130 -7.93 -8.40 -4.93
C HIS A 130 -8.69 -7.19 -4.39
N CYS A 131 -9.07 -7.21 -3.12
CA CYS A 131 -9.59 -6.01 -2.43
C CYS A 131 -8.48 -5.02 -2.03
N TRP A 132 -7.21 -5.42 -2.20
CA TRP A 132 -6.03 -4.65 -1.82
C TRP A 132 -5.98 -4.19 -0.35
N ARG A 133 -6.61 -4.95 0.55
CA ARG A 133 -6.58 -4.71 2.01
C ARG A 133 -5.63 -5.67 2.73
N LEU A 134 -4.86 -5.12 3.65
CA LEU A 134 -3.89 -5.88 4.44
C LEU A 134 -4.56 -6.86 5.45
N ALA A 135 -5.80 -6.57 5.87
CA ALA A 135 -6.60 -7.42 6.74
C ALA A 135 -7.12 -8.69 6.05
N CYS A 136 -7.26 -8.68 4.72
CA CYS A 136 -7.86 -9.76 3.95
C CYS A 136 -6.96 -10.99 3.94
N ALA A 137 -7.49 -12.14 4.38
CA ALA A 137 -6.77 -13.42 4.37
C ALA A 137 -6.25 -13.81 2.97
N ASN A 138 -7.01 -13.47 1.92
CA ASN A 138 -6.61 -13.78 0.54
C ASN A 138 -5.60 -12.79 -0.05
N CYS A 139 -5.69 -11.51 0.30
CA CYS A 139 -4.95 -10.44 -0.40
C CYS A 139 -3.79 -9.84 0.40
N GLY A 140 -3.73 -10.04 1.72
CA GLY A 140 -2.83 -9.26 2.58
C GLY A 140 -1.35 -9.42 2.21
N ASN A 141 -0.91 -10.61 1.79
CA ASN A 141 0.47 -10.82 1.29
C ASN A 141 0.78 -10.00 0.03
N ASP A 142 -0.13 -9.98 -0.95
CA ASP A 142 0.04 -9.20 -2.18
C ASP A 142 0.06 -7.69 -1.87
N VAL A 143 -0.75 -7.25 -0.91
CA VAL A 143 -0.79 -5.87 -0.41
C VAL A 143 0.51 -5.51 0.30
N ALA A 144 1.04 -6.40 1.13
CA ALA A 144 2.30 -6.22 1.82
C ALA A 144 3.46 -6.05 0.82
N LEU A 145 3.53 -6.90 -0.21
CA LEU A 145 4.51 -6.79 -1.29
C LEU A 145 4.37 -5.48 -2.09
N ARG A 146 3.13 -5.09 -2.41
CA ARG A 146 2.84 -3.83 -3.12
C ARG A 146 3.26 -2.61 -2.30
N ARG A 147 2.92 -2.57 -1.01
CA ARG A 147 3.34 -1.51 -0.09
C ARG A 147 4.86 -1.49 0.09
N GLY A 148 5.49 -2.66 0.19
CA GLY A 148 6.94 -2.81 0.20
C GLY A 148 7.60 -2.20 -1.03
N ALA A 149 7.03 -2.42 -2.22
CA ALA A 149 7.51 -1.81 -3.46
C ALA A 149 7.47 -0.28 -3.42
N GLN A 150 6.33 0.28 -2.98
CA GLN A 150 6.14 1.72 -2.88
C GLN A 150 7.13 2.38 -1.90
N VAL A 151 7.41 1.69 -0.80
CA VAL A 151 8.39 2.13 0.20
C VAL A 151 9.81 2.03 -0.36
N GLU A 152 10.16 0.92 -1.02
CA GLU A 152 11.45 0.72 -1.69
C GLU A 152 11.72 1.81 -2.72
N THR A 153 10.76 2.10 -3.59
CA THR A 153 10.90 3.17 -4.60
C THR A 153 11.26 4.50 -3.93
N ARG A 154 10.57 4.86 -2.84
CA ARG A 154 10.82 6.15 -2.15
C ARG A 154 12.13 6.16 -1.38
N ILE A 155 12.49 5.07 -0.69
CA ILE A 155 13.77 4.94 0.02
C ILE A 155 14.94 5.02 -0.97
N LEU A 156 14.87 4.29 -2.08
CA LEU A 156 15.94 4.27 -3.07
C LEU A 156 16.01 5.58 -3.86
N ALA A 157 14.88 6.25 -4.12
CA ALA A 157 14.87 7.56 -4.78
C ALA A 157 15.68 8.59 -3.99
N TYR A 158 15.54 8.63 -2.66
CA TYR A 158 16.38 9.49 -1.82
C TYR A 158 17.86 9.22 -2.05
N ALA A 159 18.27 7.95 -1.98
CA ALA A 159 19.68 7.61 -2.11
C ALA A 159 20.24 7.89 -3.50
N ASP A 160 19.43 7.71 -4.55
CA ASP A 160 19.80 8.03 -5.92
C ASP A 160 19.95 9.54 -6.13
N LEU A 161 18.97 10.35 -5.70
CA LEU A 161 19.02 11.82 -5.77
C LEU A 161 20.26 12.38 -5.07
N GLU A 162 20.53 11.92 -3.84
CA GLU A 162 21.70 12.35 -3.07
C GLU A 162 23.01 11.97 -3.76
N LYS A 163 23.13 10.74 -4.29
CA LYS A 163 24.35 10.30 -4.99
C LYS A 163 24.57 11.07 -6.28
N ARG A 164 23.51 11.36 -7.04
CA ARG A 164 23.56 12.18 -8.25
C ARG A 164 24.01 13.60 -7.93
N GLY A 165 23.56 14.17 -6.80
CA GLY A 165 24.08 15.43 -6.26
C GLY A 165 25.47 15.34 -5.62
N GLY A 166 26.21 14.24 -5.78
CA GLY A 166 27.57 14.05 -5.25
C GLY A 166 27.65 13.83 -3.74
N ARG A 167 26.52 13.64 -3.06
CA ARG A 167 26.46 13.45 -1.59
C ARG A 167 26.60 11.97 -1.23
N LYS A 168 27.27 11.72 -0.10
CA LYS A 168 27.42 10.35 0.44
C LYS A 168 26.18 9.99 1.25
N VAL A 169 25.54 8.89 0.88
CA VAL A 169 24.38 8.36 1.59
C VAL A 169 24.85 7.26 2.55
N PRO A 170 24.46 7.30 3.84
CA PRO A 170 24.73 6.21 4.77
C PRO A 170 24.19 4.88 4.27
N GLN A 171 24.67 3.78 4.84
CA GLN A 171 24.11 2.47 4.53
C GLN A 171 22.66 2.37 5.05
N LEU A 172 21.79 1.72 4.28
CA LEU A 172 20.45 1.36 4.73
C LEU A 172 20.54 0.31 5.85
N LYS A 173 19.84 0.55 6.96
CA LYS A 173 19.81 -0.33 8.14
C LYS A 173 18.38 -0.61 8.60
N HIS A 174 18.22 -1.73 9.30
CA HIS A 174 16.98 -2.15 9.95
C HIS A 174 17.16 -2.08 11.46
N TRP A 175 16.29 -1.33 12.12
CA TRP A 175 16.29 -1.10 13.55
C TRP A 175 14.95 -1.49 14.15
N VAL A 176 14.96 -1.89 15.41
CA VAL A 176 13.77 -2.03 16.26
C VAL A 176 13.92 -1.05 17.42
N ILE A 177 12.93 -0.18 17.60
CA ILE A 177 12.82 0.71 18.76
C ILE A 177 11.60 0.32 19.58
N SER A 178 11.82 0.10 20.87
CA SER A 178 10.81 -0.24 21.86
C SER A 178 10.75 0.89 22.89
N PRO A 179 9.72 1.74 22.84
CA PRO A 179 9.52 2.76 23.88
C PRO A 179 9.20 2.12 25.25
N PRO A 180 9.14 2.92 26.34
CA PRO A 180 8.66 2.45 27.64
C PRO A 180 7.31 1.75 27.52
N GLN A 181 7.24 0.47 27.92
CA GLN A 181 6.15 -0.42 27.52
C GLN A 181 4.82 -0.05 28.17
N GLU A 182 4.81 0.27 29.46
CA GLU A 182 3.61 0.63 30.21
C GLU A 182 2.93 1.86 29.61
N TRP A 183 3.73 2.90 29.34
CA TRP A 183 3.27 4.12 28.68
C TRP A 183 2.75 3.85 27.26
N THR A 184 3.46 3.03 26.50
CA THR A 184 3.09 2.72 25.10
C THR A 184 1.76 1.99 25.04
N ILE A 185 1.53 1.02 25.92
CA ILE A 185 0.29 0.23 26.00
C ILE A 185 -0.91 1.12 26.31
N GLU A 186 -0.74 2.15 27.16
CA GLU A 186 -1.80 3.13 27.43
C GLU A 186 -2.09 4.00 26.20
N VAL A 187 -1.03 4.56 25.61
CA VAL A 187 -1.11 5.58 24.56
C VAL A 187 -1.57 5.00 23.22
N MET A 188 -1.26 3.74 22.93
CA MET A 188 -1.68 3.09 21.67
C MET A 188 -3.18 2.77 21.59
N ARG A 189 -3.94 2.95 22.67
CA ARG A 189 -5.39 2.68 22.72
C ARG A 189 -6.24 3.85 22.24
N ASP A 190 -5.64 5.02 22.01
CA ASP A 190 -6.33 6.25 21.65
C ASP A 190 -5.73 6.81 20.37
N VAL A 191 -6.58 7.25 19.45
CA VAL A 191 -6.17 7.64 18.08
C VAL A 191 -5.13 8.77 18.10
N ASP A 192 -5.40 9.82 18.85
CA ASP A 192 -4.58 11.02 18.88
C ASP A 192 -3.29 10.78 19.64
N ARG A 193 -3.40 10.10 20.79
CA ARG A 193 -2.24 9.67 21.58
C ARG A 193 -1.32 8.74 20.78
N PHE A 194 -1.87 7.78 20.03
CA PHE A 194 -1.07 6.93 19.15
C PHE A 194 -0.38 7.72 18.03
N ALA A 195 -1.06 8.70 17.45
CA ALA A 195 -0.44 9.58 16.46
C ALA A 195 0.75 10.37 17.04
N LEU A 196 0.61 10.87 18.28
CA LEU A 196 1.68 11.54 19.02
C LEU A 196 2.83 10.58 19.35
N LEU A 197 2.54 9.34 19.75
CA LEU A 197 3.56 8.31 19.98
C LEU A 197 4.40 8.08 18.71
N VAL A 198 3.75 7.87 17.56
CA VAL A 198 4.42 7.68 16.28
C VAL A 198 5.34 8.86 15.96
N GLN A 199 4.83 10.08 16.10
CA GLN A 199 5.62 11.30 15.86
C GLN A 199 6.81 11.40 16.82
N TRP A 200 6.59 11.11 18.10
CA TRP A 200 7.63 11.11 19.10
C TRP A 200 8.72 10.07 18.80
N VAL A 201 8.37 8.84 18.42
CA VAL A 201 9.36 7.81 18.01
C VAL A 201 10.17 8.29 16.80
N GLN A 202 9.54 8.93 15.82
CA GLN A 202 10.26 9.50 14.67
C GLN A 202 11.27 10.58 15.10
N LEU A 203 10.88 11.46 16.02
CA LEU A 203 11.78 12.49 16.57
C LEU A 203 12.93 11.88 17.38
N VAL A 204 12.67 10.85 18.18
CA VAL A 204 13.70 10.11 18.93
C VAL A 204 14.71 9.47 17.97
N MET A 205 14.23 8.84 16.89
CA MET A 205 15.11 8.26 15.87
C MET A 205 15.95 9.33 15.17
N ILE A 206 15.38 10.50 14.86
CA ILE A 206 16.13 11.62 14.28
C ILE A 206 17.19 12.16 15.25
N ASP A 207 16.84 12.39 16.52
CA ASP A 207 17.79 12.83 17.57
C ASP A 207 18.95 11.84 17.76
N ALA A 208 18.69 10.55 17.49
CA ALA A 208 19.68 9.49 17.57
C ALA A 208 20.69 9.43 16.41
N GLY A 209 20.47 10.22 15.34
CA GLY A 209 21.30 10.22 14.14
C GLY A 209 20.69 9.51 12.94
N PHE A 210 19.41 9.14 13.00
CA PHE A 210 18.68 8.61 11.84
C PHE A 210 18.24 9.76 10.92
N LEU A 211 18.46 9.62 9.62
CA LEU A 211 18.08 10.65 8.64
C LEU A 211 16.60 10.54 8.24
N GLY A 212 16.11 9.31 8.13
CA GLY A 212 14.75 9.02 7.68
C GLY A 212 14.61 7.63 7.08
N GLY A 213 13.37 7.22 6.87
CA GLY A 213 13.07 5.87 6.39
C GLY A 213 11.58 5.56 6.46
N ALA A 214 11.28 4.26 6.50
CA ALA A 214 9.96 3.72 6.74
C ALA A 214 9.88 3.08 8.12
N MET A 215 8.72 3.25 8.77
CA MET A 215 8.43 2.78 10.12
C MET A 215 7.16 1.94 10.10
N VAL A 216 7.19 0.78 10.75
CA VAL A 216 6.07 -0.17 10.88
C VAL A 216 5.85 -0.44 12.36
N PHE A 217 4.63 -0.28 12.85
CA PHE A 217 4.27 -0.49 14.25
C PHE A 217 3.76 -1.92 14.48
N HIS A 218 4.37 -2.62 15.43
CA HIS A 218 4.00 -3.98 15.81
C HIS A 218 3.58 -3.96 17.29
N PRO A 219 2.28 -4.15 17.60
CA PRO A 219 1.80 -4.13 18.97
C PRO A 219 2.16 -5.42 19.73
N TRP A 220 2.36 -6.54 19.03
CA TRP A 220 2.70 -7.82 19.62
C TRP A 220 4.11 -8.29 19.27
N ARG A 221 4.65 -9.16 20.10
CA ARG A 221 5.89 -9.92 19.87
C ARG A 221 5.56 -11.40 19.91
N LEU A 222 6.26 -12.18 19.09
CA LEU A 222 6.24 -13.63 19.23
C LEU A 222 7.23 -14.02 20.33
N GLN A 223 6.75 -14.63 21.41
CA GLN A 223 7.54 -15.21 22.51
C GLN A 223 7.04 -16.63 22.75
N ASP A 224 7.94 -17.62 22.70
CA ASP A 224 7.60 -19.02 22.98
C ASP A 224 6.35 -19.52 22.22
N GLU A 225 6.27 -19.22 20.92
CA GLU A 225 5.14 -19.51 20.02
C GLU A 225 3.84 -18.74 20.30
N GLU A 226 3.79 -17.90 21.34
CA GLU A 226 2.66 -17.07 21.69
C GLU A 226 2.86 -15.60 21.30
N TRP A 227 1.78 -14.96 20.85
CA TRP A 227 1.78 -13.52 20.60
C TRP A 227 1.49 -12.76 21.88
N VAL A 228 2.51 -12.15 22.46
CA VAL A 228 2.38 -11.32 23.68
C VAL A 228 2.35 -9.84 23.33
N LEU A 229 1.59 -9.05 24.07
CA LEU A 229 1.58 -7.59 23.92
C LEU A 229 2.96 -7.04 24.29
N GLY A 230 3.59 -6.35 23.34
CA GLY A 230 4.96 -5.85 23.48
C GLY A 230 5.27 -4.81 22.41
N PRO A 231 4.60 -3.65 22.44
CA PRO A 231 4.61 -2.70 21.34
C PRO A 231 6.02 -2.21 21.00
N HIS A 232 6.33 -2.23 19.71
CA HIS A 232 7.61 -1.78 19.16
C HIS A 232 7.45 -1.29 17.71
N PHE A 233 8.49 -0.61 17.21
CA PHE A 233 8.52 -0.12 15.84
C PHE A 233 9.73 -0.69 15.13
N HIS A 234 9.50 -1.27 13.96
CA HIS A 234 10.57 -1.55 13.01
C HIS A 234 10.82 -0.31 12.16
N VAL A 235 12.08 0.03 11.95
CA VAL A 235 12.52 1.18 11.16
C VAL A 235 13.53 0.72 10.12
N ILE A 236 13.26 0.98 8.85
CA ILE A 236 14.16 0.71 7.73
C ILE A 236 14.49 2.02 7.05
N GLY A 237 15.77 2.38 6.99
CA GLY A 237 16.16 3.70 6.50
C GLY A 237 17.64 3.98 6.66
N TYR A 238 17.99 5.26 6.49
CA TYR A 238 19.37 5.74 6.49
C TYR A 238 19.73 6.38 7.82
N GLY A 239 20.94 6.09 8.29
CA GLY A 239 21.54 6.75 9.44
C GLY A 239 22.16 5.77 10.42
N TYR A 240 22.77 6.33 11.46
CA TYR A 240 23.38 5.60 12.56
C TYR A 240 22.63 5.95 13.84
N VAL A 241 22.46 4.98 14.73
CA VAL A 241 21.66 5.13 15.94
C VAL A 241 22.55 4.91 17.15
N ASP A 242 22.67 5.93 18.01
CA ASP A 242 23.32 5.80 19.31
C ASP A 242 22.35 5.24 20.36
N ASN A 243 22.33 3.90 20.48
CA ASN A 243 21.43 3.20 21.40
C ASN A 243 21.61 3.62 22.86
N ARG A 244 22.85 3.91 23.30
CA ARG A 244 23.13 4.25 24.71
C ARG A 244 22.57 5.62 25.06
N ARG A 245 22.74 6.58 24.16
CA ARG A 245 22.16 7.92 24.32
C ARG A 245 20.63 7.85 24.37
N ILE A 246 20.01 7.08 23.49
CA ILE A 246 18.54 6.95 23.45
C ILE A 246 18.00 6.36 24.76
N TYR A 247 18.58 5.27 25.24
CA TYR A 247 18.10 4.63 26.47
C TYR A 247 18.21 5.59 27.65
N ARG A 248 19.35 6.28 27.82
CA ARG A 248 19.54 7.24 28.92
C ARG A 248 18.60 8.44 28.86
N LYS A 249 18.30 8.94 27.66
CA LYS A 249 17.51 10.16 27.46
C LYS A 249 16.01 9.91 27.43
N TYR A 250 15.58 8.80 26.83
CA TYR A 250 14.17 8.54 26.52
C TYR A 250 13.64 7.24 27.13
N GLY A 251 14.50 6.39 27.69
CA GLY A 251 14.11 5.06 28.18
C GLY A 251 13.82 4.05 27.07
N CYS A 252 13.98 4.39 25.78
CA CYS A 252 13.73 3.45 24.70
C CYS A 252 14.85 2.42 24.58
N VAL A 253 14.47 1.17 24.35
CA VAL A 253 15.40 0.09 23.97
C VAL A 253 15.49 0.05 22.45
N VAL A 254 16.70 0.16 21.92
CA VAL A 254 16.94 0.13 20.47
C VAL A 254 17.93 -0.97 20.11
N LYS A 255 17.58 -1.76 19.08
CA LYS A 255 18.35 -2.89 18.59
C LYS A 255 18.46 -2.83 17.07
N GLN A 256 19.67 -3.00 16.55
CA GLN A 256 19.86 -3.22 15.11
C GLN A 256 19.49 -4.67 14.78
N VAL A 257 18.68 -4.86 13.75
CA VAL A 257 18.38 -6.19 13.23
C VAL A 257 19.49 -6.58 12.25
N HIS A 258 20.05 -7.78 12.42
CA HIS A 258 21.21 -8.30 11.66
C HIS A 258 22.40 -7.31 11.57
N PRO A 259 23.09 -7.01 12.70
CA PRO A 259 24.07 -5.92 12.76
C PRO A 259 25.25 -5.99 11.76
N GLY A 260 25.57 -7.15 11.21
CA GLY A 260 26.63 -7.34 10.21
C GLY A 260 26.16 -7.45 8.76
N GLU A 261 24.85 -7.50 8.51
CA GLU A 261 24.32 -7.82 7.19
C GLU A 261 23.80 -6.59 6.45
N LYS A 262 23.83 -6.66 5.12
CA LYS A 262 23.16 -5.67 4.27
C LYS A 262 21.73 -6.13 4.04
N ILE A 263 20.79 -5.19 4.07
CA ILE A 263 19.42 -5.46 3.62
C ILE A 263 19.49 -5.84 2.13
N ARG A 264 19.06 -7.08 1.82
CA ARG A 264 19.08 -7.60 0.45
C ARG A 264 17.97 -6.99 -0.41
N SER A 265 16.78 -6.81 0.15
CA SER A 265 15.63 -6.20 -0.53
C SER A 265 14.79 -5.40 0.46
N VAL A 266 14.64 -4.11 0.21
CA VAL A 266 13.80 -3.22 1.03
C VAL A 266 12.34 -3.65 0.92
N ARG A 267 11.89 -3.95 -0.30
CA ARG A 267 10.54 -4.43 -0.58
C ARG A 267 10.21 -5.68 0.23
N GLN A 268 11.06 -6.70 0.21
CA GLN A 268 10.81 -7.95 0.92
C GLN A 268 10.82 -7.74 2.44
N THR A 269 11.76 -6.96 2.97
CA THR A 269 11.79 -6.69 4.41
C THR A 269 10.55 -5.93 4.87
N ILE A 270 10.12 -4.88 4.16
CA ILE A 270 8.88 -4.16 4.50
C ILE A 270 7.65 -5.06 4.36
N ALA A 271 7.58 -5.88 3.30
CA ALA A 271 6.47 -6.80 3.11
C ALA A 271 6.39 -7.81 4.26
N TYR A 272 7.53 -8.37 4.69
CA TYR A 272 7.61 -9.25 5.84
C TYR A 272 7.11 -8.55 7.12
N LEU A 273 7.57 -7.33 7.41
CA LEU A 273 7.08 -6.59 8.58
C LEU A 273 5.57 -6.38 8.53
N LEU A 274 5.03 -6.10 7.34
CA LEU A 274 3.60 -5.90 7.16
C LEU A 274 2.75 -7.16 7.34
N THR A 275 3.30 -8.37 7.33
CA THR A 275 2.52 -9.60 7.56
C THR A 275 2.10 -9.78 9.02
N HIS A 276 2.72 -9.05 9.94
CA HIS A 276 2.47 -9.10 11.37
C HIS A 276 2.45 -7.71 12.01
N ALA A 277 2.22 -6.68 11.20
CA ALA A 277 2.03 -5.30 11.67
C ALA A 277 0.69 -5.13 12.38
N GLY A 278 0.61 -4.20 13.34
CA GLY A 278 -0.67 -3.84 13.94
C GLY A 278 -1.55 -3.09 12.94
N LEU A 279 -2.72 -3.65 12.64
CA LEU A 279 -3.77 -2.95 11.91
C LEU A 279 -4.65 -2.23 12.93
N GLY A 280 -4.48 -0.92 13.06
CA GLY A 280 -5.33 -0.10 13.90
C GLY A 280 -6.64 0.22 13.19
N TYR A 281 -7.75 0.12 13.92
CA TYR A 281 -9.09 0.54 13.53
C TYR A 281 -9.65 1.46 14.62
N SER A 282 -10.38 2.49 14.23
CA SER A 282 -11.09 3.37 15.14
C SER A 282 -12.34 3.90 14.46
N GLU A 283 -13.36 4.21 15.24
CA GLU A 283 -14.58 4.84 14.74
C GLU A 283 -14.34 6.33 14.44
N ARG A 284 -14.79 6.79 13.27
CA ARG A 284 -14.86 8.20 12.90
C ARG A 284 -16.17 8.79 13.40
N PRO A 285 -16.15 9.96 14.03
CA PRO A 285 -17.34 10.74 14.29
C PRO A 285 -18.10 11.02 12.98
N GLU A 286 -19.43 11.02 13.05
CA GLU A 286 -20.29 11.24 11.87
C GLU A 286 -20.02 12.59 11.19
N ASP A 287 -19.67 13.61 11.98
CA ASP A 287 -19.37 14.98 11.54
C ASP A 287 -17.99 15.12 10.86
N GLU A 288 -17.08 14.16 11.03
CA GLU A 288 -15.82 14.10 10.27
C GLU A 288 -16.02 13.53 8.85
N ILE A 289 -17.17 12.90 8.56
CA ILE A 289 -17.43 12.27 7.27
C ILE A 289 -18.11 13.27 6.33
N ASN A 290 -17.42 13.63 5.24
CA ASN A 290 -18.05 14.39 4.15
C ASN A 290 -18.96 13.44 3.34
N TRP A 291 -20.20 13.27 3.79
CA TRP A 291 -21.18 12.37 3.17
C TRP A 291 -21.46 12.74 1.71
N ASP A 292 -21.61 14.03 1.41
CA ASP A 292 -21.86 14.51 0.05
C ASP A 292 -20.75 14.09 -0.90
N LEU A 293 -19.49 14.38 -0.56
CA LEU A 293 -18.35 13.99 -1.37
C LEU A 293 -18.19 12.47 -1.44
N SER A 294 -18.51 11.76 -0.35
CA SER A 294 -18.40 10.31 -0.27
C SER A 294 -19.44 9.59 -1.14
N VAL A 295 -20.65 10.15 -1.22
CA VAL A 295 -21.73 9.70 -2.11
C VAL A 295 -21.42 10.09 -3.55
N LEU A 296 -21.02 11.33 -3.79
CA LEU A 296 -20.64 11.81 -5.12
C LEU A 296 -19.44 11.05 -5.68
N SER A 297 -18.47 10.66 -4.86
CA SER A 297 -17.34 9.84 -5.31
C SER A 297 -17.72 8.40 -5.63
N HIS A 298 -18.86 7.92 -5.12
CA HIS A 298 -19.42 6.65 -5.55
C HIS A 298 -20.05 6.77 -6.94
N PHE A 299 -20.75 7.88 -7.22
CA PHE A 299 -21.40 8.13 -8.52
C PHE A 299 -20.46 8.64 -9.61
N ILE A 300 -19.47 9.42 -9.20
CA ILE A 300 -18.44 10.04 -10.03
C ILE A 300 -17.13 9.55 -9.45
N PRO A 301 -16.69 8.33 -9.80
CA PRO A 301 -15.46 7.85 -9.23
C PRO A 301 -14.26 8.76 -9.61
N GLY A 302 -13.16 8.66 -8.89
CA GLY A 302 -12.01 9.58 -9.05
C GLY A 302 -12.24 11.01 -8.53
N LEU A 303 -13.46 11.36 -8.10
CA LEU A 303 -13.73 12.62 -7.41
C LEU A 303 -13.03 12.68 -6.04
N MET A 304 -12.87 11.52 -5.38
CA MET A 304 -11.98 11.37 -4.24
C MET A 304 -10.66 10.74 -4.69
N SER A 305 -9.55 11.37 -4.33
CA SER A 305 -8.19 10.82 -4.49
C SER A 305 -7.70 10.21 -3.18
N GLY A 306 -7.04 9.04 -3.22
CA GLY A 306 -6.31 8.48 -2.08
C GLY A 306 -6.89 7.18 -1.52
N ASP A 307 -6.67 6.93 -0.23
CA ASP A 307 -7.03 5.66 0.44
C ASP A 307 -8.55 5.40 0.51
N ASP A 308 -9.37 6.42 0.25
CA ASP A 308 -10.84 6.36 0.25
C ASP A 308 -11.44 6.09 -1.15
N SER A 309 -10.64 6.05 -2.24
CA SER A 309 -11.16 5.72 -3.58
C SER A 309 -11.38 4.22 -3.72
N SER A 310 -12.62 3.78 -3.92
CA SER A 310 -12.97 2.35 -4.02
C SER A 310 -12.77 1.71 -5.40
N PHE A 311 -12.39 2.48 -6.43
CA PHE A 311 -12.31 2.02 -7.82
C PHE A 311 -10.94 2.29 -8.43
N SER A 312 -10.36 1.28 -9.10
CA SER A 312 -9.18 1.42 -9.96
C SER A 312 -9.58 1.82 -11.39
N ASP A 313 -8.65 2.43 -12.15
CA ASP A 313 -8.82 2.77 -13.58
C ASP A 313 -9.35 1.61 -14.44
N THR A 314 -9.08 0.35 -14.07
CA THR A 314 -9.61 -0.82 -14.79
C THR A 314 -11.06 -1.12 -14.41
N ASP A 315 -11.42 -1.03 -13.12
CA ASP A 315 -12.80 -1.20 -12.66
C ASP A 315 -13.72 -0.19 -13.34
N TRP A 316 -13.19 0.99 -13.67
CA TRP A 316 -13.87 2.03 -14.43
C TRP A 316 -14.19 1.68 -15.87
N PHE A 317 -13.20 1.16 -16.61
CA PHE A 317 -13.41 0.77 -18.00
C PHE A 317 -14.39 -0.40 -18.07
N GLU A 318 -14.26 -1.36 -17.16
CA GLU A 318 -15.17 -2.51 -17.09
C GLU A 318 -16.60 -2.12 -16.64
N ALA A 319 -16.77 -1.21 -15.66
CA ALA A 319 -18.08 -0.79 -15.19
C ALA A 319 -18.81 0.18 -16.15
N GLY A 320 -18.06 0.98 -16.92
CA GLY A 320 -18.60 1.97 -17.85
C GLY A 320 -18.91 1.41 -19.25
N GLU A 321 -18.46 0.21 -19.58
CA GLU A 321 -18.66 -0.38 -20.91
C GLU A 321 -20.15 -0.62 -21.19
N GLY A 322 -20.72 0.15 -22.11
CA GLY A 322 -22.12 0.05 -22.54
C GLY A 322 -23.18 0.69 -21.65
N ARG A 323 -22.83 1.28 -20.49
CA ARG A 323 -23.80 1.78 -19.49
C ARG A 323 -23.83 3.30 -19.29
N GLY A 324 -22.93 4.06 -19.93
CA GLY A 324 -22.75 5.49 -19.67
C GLY A 324 -21.98 5.76 -18.36
N ARG A 325 -21.51 7.00 -18.15
CA ARG A 325 -20.59 7.36 -17.04
C ARG A 325 -21.25 7.48 -15.65
N MET A 326 -22.57 7.28 -15.52
CA MET A 326 -23.22 7.19 -14.21
C MET A 326 -23.44 5.72 -13.90
N VAL A 327 -23.03 5.29 -12.70
CA VAL A 327 -23.20 3.91 -12.23
C VAL A 327 -24.70 3.60 -12.20
N GLY A 328 -25.13 2.73 -13.11
CA GLY A 328 -26.50 2.23 -13.20
C GLY A 328 -26.81 1.27 -12.06
N ASP A 329 -28.05 1.37 -11.56
CA ASP A 329 -28.71 0.52 -10.55
C ASP A 329 -27.99 0.34 -9.19
N LEU A 330 -28.53 0.99 -8.16
CA LEU A 330 -28.06 0.90 -6.77
C LEU A 330 -28.85 -0.12 -5.93
N SER A 331 -29.77 -0.87 -6.53
CA SER A 331 -30.64 -1.80 -5.79
C SER A 331 -29.86 -2.94 -5.13
N GLU A 332 -28.72 -3.34 -5.71
CA GLU A 332 -27.81 -4.35 -5.17
C GLU A 332 -26.67 -3.77 -4.32
N PHE A 333 -26.69 -2.45 -4.07
CA PHE A 333 -25.59 -1.79 -3.37
C PHE A 333 -25.68 -2.01 -1.86
N ASP A 334 -24.61 -2.55 -1.26
CA ASP A 334 -24.50 -2.73 0.18
C ASP A 334 -24.22 -1.39 0.90
N TRP A 335 -25.28 -0.62 1.09
CA TRP A 335 -25.25 0.68 1.77
C TRP A 335 -24.76 0.57 3.22
N VAL A 336 -25.06 -0.52 3.92
CA VAL A 336 -24.64 -0.73 5.31
C VAL A 336 -23.12 -0.84 5.35
N GLN A 337 -22.53 -1.73 4.54
CA GLN A 337 -21.10 -1.89 4.50
C GLN A 337 -20.39 -0.63 3.97
N TRP A 338 -20.95 0.02 2.95
CA TRP A 338 -20.43 1.28 2.44
C TRP A 338 -20.36 2.37 3.52
N THR A 339 -21.39 2.45 4.36
CA THR A 339 -21.49 3.37 5.50
C THR A 339 -20.49 3.00 6.59
N MET A 340 -20.47 1.73 7.03
CA MET A 340 -19.53 1.24 8.05
C MET A 340 -18.07 1.48 7.68
N ARG A 341 -17.72 1.37 6.40
CA ARG A 341 -16.36 1.68 5.92
C ARG A 341 -15.97 3.15 6.14
N ARG A 342 -16.91 4.09 6.03
CA ARG A 342 -16.66 5.52 6.24
C ARG A 342 -16.54 5.85 7.72
N TYR A 343 -17.29 5.15 8.56
CA TYR A 343 -17.12 5.16 10.00
C TYR A 343 -15.80 4.52 10.44
N THR A 344 -15.12 3.71 9.62
CA THR A 344 -13.88 3.05 10.03
C THR A 344 -12.65 3.85 9.58
N LYS A 345 -11.91 4.42 10.52
CA LYS A 345 -10.56 4.96 10.30
C LYS A 345 -9.53 3.84 10.45
N THR A 346 -8.84 3.52 9.37
CA THR A 346 -7.71 2.60 9.39
C THR A 346 -6.41 3.36 9.55
N PHE A 347 -5.49 2.83 10.35
CA PHE A 347 -4.17 3.41 10.50
C PHE A 347 -3.23 2.92 9.41
N ASN A 348 -2.45 3.85 8.86
CA ASN A 348 -1.37 3.50 7.94
C ASN A 348 -0.32 2.64 8.65
N ALA A 349 -0.29 1.36 8.28
CA ALA A 349 0.63 0.36 8.84
C ALA A 349 2.11 0.68 8.56
N VAL A 350 2.40 1.40 7.47
CA VAL A 350 3.75 1.92 7.18
C VAL A 350 3.71 3.43 7.06
N ARG A 351 4.67 4.09 7.71
CA ARG A 351 4.85 5.55 7.64
C ARG A 351 6.26 5.89 7.21
N THR A 352 6.39 6.83 6.27
CA THR A 352 7.70 7.37 5.89
C THR A 352 7.98 8.65 6.68
N PHE A 353 9.22 8.86 7.09
CA PHE A 353 9.63 10.02 7.91
C PHE A 353 11.04 10.49 7.58
N GLY A 354 11.42 11.63 8.15
CA GLY A 354 12.72 12.27 7.90
C GLY A 354 12.90 12.60 6.42
N VAL A 355 14.12 12.50 5.91
CA VAL A 355 14.48 12.82 4.51
C VAL A 355 13.74 12.00 3.46
N VAL A 356 13.16 10.85 3.83
CA VAL A 356 12.39 9.97 2.94
C VAL A 356 10.88 10.32 2.96
N ALA A 357 10.44 11.25 3.81
CA ALA A 357 9.03 11.63 3.88
C ALA A 357 8.55 12.32 2.59
N ARG A 358 7.25 12.20 2.29
CA ARG A 358 6.61 12.84 1.12
C ARG A 358 6.84 14.34 1.01
N LYS A 359 7.06 15.03 2.13
CA LYS A 359 7.36 16.48 2.14
C LYS A 359 8.75 16.83 1.60
N HIS A 360 9.68 15.87 1.57
CA HIS A 360 11.06 16.05 1.10
C HIS A 360 11.31 15.45 -0.28
N ILE A 361 10.49 14.49 -0.72
CA ILE A 361 10.60 13.88 -2.04
C ILE A 361 9.23 13.93 -2.71
N ARG A 362 9.16 14.61 -3.85
CA ARG A 362 7.95 14.80 -4.62
C ARG A 362 7.98 13.94 -5.89
N VAL A 363 6.80 13.50 -6.31
CA VAL A 363 6.62 12.93 -7.64
C VAL A 363 6.52 14.10 -8.60
N PHE A 364 7.51 14.23 -9.48
CA PHE A 364 7.56 15.25 -10.53
C PHE A 364 6.60 14.90 -11.67
N ASP A 365 6.68 13.68 -12.17
CA ASP A 365 5.79 13.14 -13.20
C ASP A 365 5.69 11.61 -13.03
N VAL A 366 4.75 10.98 -13.71
CA VAL A 366 4.62 9.52 -13.75
C VAL A 366 4.77 9.09 -15.21
N TYR A 367 5.86 8.38 -15.47
CA TYR A 367 6.08 7.79 -16.77
C TYR A 367 5.31 6.48 -16.88
N ARG A 368 4.36 6.42 -17.82
CA ARG A 368 3.45 5.30 -17.98
C ARG A 368 3.82 4.48 -19.21
N GLU A 369 4.03 3.18 -19.02
CA GLU A 369 4.29 2.23 -20.11
C GLU A 369 3.25 1.12 -20.12
N ASP A 370 2.78 0.76 -21.30
CA ASP A 370 2.06 -0.51 -21.50
C ASP A 370 3.08 -1.62 -21.73
N ARG A 371 3.28 -2.47 -20.72
CA ARG A 371 4.23 -3.58 -20.77
C ARG A 371 3.52 -4.91 -21.00
N VAL A 372 4.07 -5.71 -21.91
CA VAL A 372 3.70 -7.12 -22.02
C VAL A 372 4.37 -7.88 -20.87
N ARG A 373 3.62 -8.75 -20.19
CA ARG A 373 4.18 -9.62 -19.17
C ARG A 373 4.93 -10.75 -19.83
N LEU A 374 6.15 -10.97 -19.40
CA LEU A 374 6.99 -12.06 -19.87
C LEU A 374 7.02 -13.21 -18.86
N CYS A 375 7.09 -14.43 -19.38
CA CYS A 375 7.24 -15.63 -18.59
C CYS A 375 8.54 -15.51 -17.78
N PRO A 376 8.49 -15.67 -16.46
CA PRO A 376 9.68 -15.52 -15.63
C PRO A 376 10.69 -16.65 -15.83
N GLU A 377 10.36 -17.71 -16.58
CA GLU A 377 11.19 -18.90 -16.77
C GLU A 377 11.83 -18.91 -18.16
N CYS A 378 11.06 -18.70 -19.24
CA CYS A 378 11.59 -18.70 -20.61
C CYS A 378 11.61 -17.33 -21.31
N GLY A 379 11.06 -16.27 -20.71
CA GLY A 379 10.98 -14.93 -21.31
C GLY A 379 9.91 -14.77 -22.40
N ALA A 380 9.17 -15.81 -22.78
CA ALA A 380 8.09 -15.71 -23.76
C ALA A 380 6.92 -14.85 -23.25
N GLU A 381 6.15 -14.24 -24.15
CA GLU A 381 4.98 -13.46 -23.76
C GLU A 381 3.97 -14.34 -23.01
N LEU A 382 3.45 -13.79 -21.90
CA LEU A 382 2.33 -14.39 -21.20
C LEU A 382 1.03 -13.99 -21.87
N MET A 383 0.12 -14.95 -21.98
CA MET A 383 -1.20 -14.79 -22.58
C MET A 383 -2.27 -14.97 -21.51
N ILE A 384 -3.36 -14.21 -21.59
CA ILE A 384 -4.56 -14.34 -20.76
C ILE A 384 -5.54 -15.24 -21.49
N TYR A 385 -5.99 -16.28 -20.78
CA TYR A 385 -6.97 -17.25 -21.23
C TYR A 385 -8.26 -17.07 -20.44
N ASP A 386 -9.39 -17.00 -21.14
CA ASP A 386 -10.74 -16.97 -20.55
C ASP A 386 -11.30 -18.37 -20.21
N GLY A 387 -10.49 -19.41 -20.40
CA GLY A 387 -10.79 -20.80 -20.05
C GLY A 387 -9.73 -21.73 -20.66
N PHE A 388 -9.78 -23.03 -20.34
CA PHE A 388 -8.84 -23.99 -20.90
C PHE A 388 -9.00 -24.15 -22.43
N ASP A 389 -10.23 -24.03 -22.93
CA ASP A 389 -10.56 -24.16 -24.36
C ASP A 389 -10.42 -22.85 -25.15
N ASP A 390 -9.92 -21.78 -24.52
CA ASP A 390 -9.71 -20.50 -25.19
C ASP A 390 -8.67 -20.65 -26.32
N ARG A 391 -9.12 -20.39 -27.56
CA ARG A 391 -8.34 -20.50 -28.80
C ARG A 391 -7.79 -19.16 -29.27
N ASP A 392 -8.22 -18.06 -28.67
CA ASP A 392 -7.79 -16.70 -29.05
C ASP A 392 -7.32 -15.92 -27.80
N PRO A 393 -6.29 -16.43 -27.10
CA PRO A 393 -5.83 -15.78 -25.89
C PRO A 393 -5.17 -14.45 -26.22
N LYS A 394 -5.28 -13.47 -25.32
CA LYS A 394 -4.75 -12.12 -25.53
C LYS A 394 -3.43 -11.94 -24.78
N PRO A 395 -2.46 -11.16 -25.31
CA PRO A 395 -1.25 -10.84 -24.56
C PRO A 395 -1.59 -10.23 -23.20
N SER A 396 -0.96 -10.75 -22.14
CA SER A 396 -1.09 -10.25 -20.79
C SER A 396 -0.33 -8.94 -20.66
N ARG A 397 -1.06 -7.84 -20.71
CA ARG A 397 -0.52 -6.48 -20.64
C ARG A 397 -0.80 -5.86 -19.29
N TYR A 398 0.06 -4.93 -18.88
CA TYR A 398 -0.17 -4.12 -17.70
C TYR A 398 0.43 -2.73 -17.86
N ILE A 399 -0.26 -1.77 -17.26
CA ILE A 399 0.23 -0.41 -17.16
C ILE A 399 1.25 -0.36 -16.04
N HIS A 400 2.50 -0.07 -16.39
CA HIS A 400 3.59 0.19 -15.47
C HIS A 400 3.74 1.70 -15.26
N ASP A 401 3.39 2.17 -14.08
CA ASP A 401 3.57 3.57 -13.67
C ASP A 401 4.90 3.71 -12.93
N SER A 402 5.86 4.37 -13.60
CA SER A 402 7.21 4.65 -13.13
C SER A 402 7.29 6.10 -12.60
N PRO A 403 7.20 6.30 -11.28
CA PRO A 403 7.26 7.65 -10.72
C PRO A 403 8.65 8.25 -10.92
N ILE A 404 8.70 9.46 -11.48
CA ILE A 404 9.90 10.29 -11.53
C ILE A 404 9.89 11.15 -10.27
N MET A 405 10.90 10.98 -9.43
CA MET A 405 10.99 11.65 -8.15
C MET A 405 12.07 12.73 -8.14
N VAL A 406 11.83 13.79 -7.39
CA VAL A 406 12.75 14.92 -7.21
C VAL A 406 12.76 15.33 -5.73
N LEU A 407 13.83 15.98 -5.28
CA LEU A 407 13.82 16.62 -3.98
C LEU A 407 12.78 17.76 -3.98
N ALA A 408 12.07 17.92 -2.87
CA ALA A 408 11.00 18.92 -2.78
C ALA A 408 11.50 20.35 -3.01
N GLU A 409 12.74 20.64 -2.62
CA GLU A 409 13.40 21.94 -2.83
C GLU A 409 13.80 22.19 -4.29
N GLU A 410 13.94 21.14 -5.10
CA GLU A 410 14.30 21.22 -6.52
C GLU A 410 13.07 21.14 -7.45
N TYR A 411 11.90 20.81 -6.89
CA TYR A 411 10.68 20.53 -7.67
C TYR A 411 10.30 21.68 -8.60
N ASP A 412 10.23 22.91 -8.08
CA ASP A 412 9.77 24.07 -8.87
C ASP A 412 10.73 24.39 -10.02
N MET A 413 12.04 24.21 -9.79
CA MET A 413 13.07 24.39 -10.81
C MET A 413 12.93 23.34 -11.93
N VAL A 414 12.85 22.05 -11.56
CA VAL A 414 12.69 20.95 -12.54
C VAL A 414 11.38 21.12 -13.31
N HIS A 415 10.30 21.46 -12.62
CA HIS A 415 8.99 21.66 -13.24
C HIS A 415 8.95 22.87 -14.17
N ALA A 416 9.58 23.99 -13.80
CA ALA A 416 9.72 25.15 -14.69
C ALA A 416 10.55 24.81 -15.94
N ALA A 417 11.67 24.10 -15.77
CA ALA A 417 12.51 23.65 -16.88
C ALA A 417 11.74 22.74 -17.84
N TRP A 418 11.03 21.73 -17.31
CA TRP A 418 10.18 20.87 -18.14
C TRP A 418 9.11 21.66 -18.87
N LYS A 419 8.36 22.52 -18.18
CA LYS A 419 7.30 23.33 -18.79
C LYS A 419 7.84 24.22 -19.91
N HIS A 420 9.04 24.78 -19.76
CA HIS A 420 9.66 25.63 -20.77
C HIS A 420 10.02 24.84 -22.04
N TRP A 421 10.60 23.65 -21.90
CA TRP A 421 11.11 22.85 -23.01
C TRP A 421 10.15 21.77 -23.54
N LYS A 422 9.02 21.53 -22.87
CA LYS A 422 8.14 20.38 -23.14
C LYS A 422 7.72 20.28 -24.61
N ALA A 423 7.29 21.39 -25.21
CA ALA A 423 6.82 21.39 -26.59
C ALA A 423 7.93 20.98 -27.56
N ASP A 424 9.09 21.64 -27.48
CA ASP A 424 10.24 21.37 -28.33
C ASP A 424 10.78 19.93 -28.13
N LEU A 425 10.85 19.46 -26.88
CA LEU A 425 11.28 18.10 -26.57
C LEU A 425 10.32 17.06 -27.17
N GLN A 426 9.01 17.29 -27.07
CA GLN A 426 7.99 16.40 -27.63
C GLN A 426 8.02 16.39 -29.16
N GLU A 427 8.24 17.54 -29.82
CA GLU A 427 8.42 17.62 -31.28
C GLU A 427 9.63 16.80 -31.75
N ASN A 428 10.67 16.70 -30.92
CA ASN A 428 11.87 15.91 -31.18
C ASN A 428 11.79 14.47 -30.65
N GLY A 429 10.61 14.00 -30.23
CA GLY A 429 10.39 12.63 -29.74
C GLY A 429 11.04 12.32 -28.38
N VAL A 430 11.45 13.35 -27.63
CA VAL A 430 12.02 13.20 -26.28
C VAL A 430 10.87 13.11 -25.27
N ARG A 431 10.80 12.00 -24.54
CA ARG A 431 9.77 11.78 -23.50
C ARG A 431 10.21 12.41 -22.18
N VAL A 432 9.27 12.54 -21.24
CA VAL A 432 9.57 13.04 -19.89
C VAL A 432 10.62 12.20 -19.17
N LEU A 433 10.63 10.89 -19.41
CA LEU A 433 11.64 9.99 -18.86
C LEU A 433 13.04 10.33 -19.40
N ASP A 434 13.16 10.55 -20.71
CA ASP A 434 14.44 10.86 -21.37
C ASP A 434 15.01 12.21 -20.86
N PHE A 435 14.12 13.18 -20.60
CA PHE A 435 14.46 14.43 -19.93
C PHE A 435 14.95 14.19 -18.50
N ALA A 436 14.20 13.43 -17.69
CA ALA A 436 14.54 13.16 -16.30
C ALA A 436 15.86 12.40 -16.14
N LEU A 437 16.15 11.44 -17.02
CA LEU A 437 17.41 10.67 -16.97
C LEU A 437 18.66 11.55 -17.13
N ARG A 438 18.53 12.70 -17.82
CA ARG A 438 19.61 13.67 -18.04
C ARG A 438 19.78 14.69 -16.91
N LEU A 439 18.87 14.72 -15.93
CA LEU A 439 18.92 15.65 -14.81
C LEU A 439 19.40 14.94 -13.53
N GLU A 440 20.41 15.52 -12.89
CA GLU A 440 20.91 15.04 -11.59
C GLU A 440 19.85 15.18 -10.48
N ALA A 441 18.98 16.18 -10.59
CA ALA A 441 17.87 16.45 -9.67
C ALA A 441 16.69 15.46 -9.80
N CYS A 442 16.76 14.51 -10.73
CA CYS A 442 15.71 13.53 -10.97
C CYS A 442 16.19 12.11 -10.66
N SER A 443 15.31 11.34 -10.03
CA SER A 443 15.43 9.90 -9.84
C SER A 443 14.30 9.19 -10.56
N THR A 444 14.64 8.12 -11.27
CA THR A 444 13.75 7.28 -12.05
C THR A 444 13.95 5.82 -11.66
N PRO A 445 13.00 4.91 -11.97
CA PRO A 445 13.21 3.47 -11.79
C PRO A 445 14.49 2.95 -12.45
N GLN A 446 14.88 3.46 -13.62
CA GLN A 446 16.13 3.08 -14.28
C GLN A 446 17.36 3.56 -13.51
N SER A 447 17.38 4.80 -13.02
CA SER A 447 18.53 5.30 -12.25
C SER A 447 18.68 4.61 -10.90
N MET A 448 17.58 4.18 -10.29
CA MET A 448 17.57 3.37 -9.09
C MET A 448 17.96 1.89 -9.32
N GLY A 449 18.06 1.44 -10.58
CA GLY A 449 18.25 0.03 -10.91
C GLY A 449 17.01 -0.85 -10.64
N LEU A 450 15.82 -0.25 -10.58
CA LEU A 450 14.54 -0.94 -10.39
C LEU A 450 13.95 -1.49 -11.70
N ASP A 451 14.30 -0.90 -12.85
CA ASP A 451 13.85 -1.38 -14.16
C ASP A 451 14.48 -2.71 -14.58
N ASP A 452 15.66 -3.02 -14.03
CA ASP A 452 16.38 -4.27 -14.33
C ASP A 452 15.66 -5.51 -13.81
N TYR A 453 14.59 -5.37 -13.02
CA TYR A 453 13.72 -6.48 -12.58
C TYR A 453 12.92 -7.14 -13.72
N ASP A 454 12.93 -6.60 -14.94
CA ASP A 454 12.36 -7.22 -16.16
C ASP A 454 13.43 -7.69 -17.18
N SER A 455 14.72 -7.45 -16.95
CA SER A 455 15.81 -7.90 -17.85
C SER A 455 16.15 -9.39 -17.68
N GLU A 456 16.91 -10.01 -18.59
CA GLU A 456 17.40 -11.42 -18.43
C GLU A 456 18.09 -11.66 -17.08
N ARG A 457 18.72 -10.62 -16.51
CA ARG A 457 19.33 -10.67 -15.16
C ARG A 457 18.27 -10.87 -14.07
N ALA A 458 17.05 -10.40 -14.27
CA ALA A 458 15.93 -10.60 -13.37
C ALA A 458 15.36 -12.00 -13.37
N VAL A 459 15.57 -12.81 -14.41
CA VAL A 459 15.13 -14.23 -14.37
C VAL A 459 15.82 -14.95 -13.22
N SER A 460 17.14 -14.73 -13.07
CA SER A 460 17.91 -15.26 -11.93
C SER A 460 17.46 -14.67 -10.58
N ILE A 461 17.23 -13.36 -10.50
CA ILE A 461 16.74 -12.69 -9.28
C ILE A 461 15.29 -13.10 -8.95
N ARG A 462 14.45 -13.41 -9.95
CA ARG A 462 13.06 -13.88 -9.79
C ARG A 462 13.00 -15.31 -9.30
N GLN A 463 13.86 -16.18 -9.82
CA GLN A 463 14.09 -17.52 -9.29
C GLN A 463 14.56 -17.44 -7.83
N GLU A 464 15.43 -16.48 -7.49
CA GLU A 464 15.83 -16.19 -6.11
C GLU A 464 14.73 -15.51 -5.27
N SER A 465 13.77 -14.80 -5.88
CA SER A 465 12.71 -14.04 -5.19
C SER A 465 11.40 -14.79 -5.02
N ARG A 466 11.22 -15.94 -5.70
CA ARG A 466 10.16 -16.92 -5.39
C ARG A 466 10.50 -17.66 -4.10
N ARG A 467 10.87 -16.93 -3.06
CA ARG A 467 11.18 -17.55 -1.79
C ARG A 467 9.88 -18.02 -1.15
N LEU A 468 9.74 -19.32 -1.02
CA LEU A 468 8.68 -19.94 -0.25
C LEU A 468 9.05 -19.78 1.23
N MET A 469 8.08 -19.32 2.01
CA MET A 469 8.22 -19.34 3.47
C MET A 469 7.99 -20.78 3.93
N ARG A 470 8.97 -21.33 4.63
CA ARG A 470 8.91 -22.62 5.32
C ARG A 470 9.24 -22.41 6.78
N TYR A 471 8.83 -23.32 7.63
CA TYR A 471 9.12 -23.27 9.06
C TYR A 471 10.13 -24.37 9.36
N VAL A 472 11.33 -23.98 9.77
CA VAL A 472 12.44 -24.90 10.09
C VAL A 472 12.67 -24.95 11.60
N PRO A 473 13.13 -26.06 12.19
CA PRO A 473 13.51 -26.08 13.60
C PRO A 473 14.48 -24.95 13.95
N SER A 474 14.17 -24.18 14.99
CA SER A 474 14.96 -23.00 15.33
C SER A 474 16.40 -23.37 15.71
N GLN A 475 17.37 -22.56 15.28
CA GLN A 475 18.77 -22.72 15.68
C GLN A 475 18.98 -22.52 17.19
N SER A 476 18.04 -21.87 17.88
CA SER A 476 18.05 -21.76 19.34
C SER A 476 17.60 -23.05 20.05
N GLY A 477 17.10 -24.03 19.31
CA GLY A 477 16.48 -25.24 19.86
C GLY A 477 15.05 -25.04 20.36
N GLN A 478 14.42 -23.88 20.12
CA GLN A 478 13.06 -23.55 20.57
C GLN A 478 12.13 -23.22 19.39
N GLY A 479 11.19 -24.12 19.08
CA GLY A 479 10.13 -23.89 18.09
C GLY A 479 10.60 -23.94 16.63
N LEU A 480 9.83 -23.29 15.75
CA LEU A 480 10.12 -23.21 14.31
C LEU A 480 10.42 -21.75 13.88
N ASP A 481 11.56 -21.54 13.24
CA ASP A 481 11.92 -20.28 12.60
C ASP A 481 11.37 -20.24 11.15
N PRO A 482 10.69 -19.15 10.75
CA PRO A 482 10.30 -18.98 9.35
C PRO A 482 11.54 -18.68 8.50
N MET A 483 11.79 -19.51 7.50
CA MET A 483 12.89 -19.37 6.56
C MET A 483 12.37 -19.16 5.14
N LEU A 484 12.94 -18.17 4.45
CA LEU A 484 12.66 -17.90 3.05
C LEU A 484 13.62 -18.71 2.17
N MET A 485 13.08 -19.75 1.52
CA MET A 485 13.80 -20.72 0.69
C MET A 485 13.45 -20.52 -0.79
N THR A 486 14.38 -20.62 -1.73
CA THR A 486 14.00 -20.71 -3.16
C THR A 486 13.12 -21.95 -3.40
N PRO A 487 12.37 -22.06 -4.52
CA PRO A 487 11.52 -23.22 -4.77
C PRO A 487 12.29 -24.54 -4.76
N GLU A 488 13.55 -24.53 -5.23
CA GLU A 488 14.43 -25.69 -5.18
C GLU A 488 14.88 -26.02 -3.76
N GLN A 489 15.26 -25.02 -2.96
CA GLN A 489 15.60 -25.22 -1.55
C GLN A 489 14.41 -25.74 -0.75
N ALA A 490 13.21 -25.23 -1.02
CA ALA A 490 11.97 -25.68 -0.39
C ALA A 490 11.62 -27.11 -0.82
N ARG A 491 11.76 -27.45 -2.10
CA ARG A 491 11.58 -28.83 -2.59
C ARG A 491 12.54 -29.79 -1.90
N ILE A 492 13.83 -29.44 -1.83
CA ILE A 492 14.85 -30.22 -1.15
C ILE A 492 14.51 -30.38 0.34
N PHE A 493 14.11 -29.30 1.01
CA PHE A 493 13.70 -29.32 2.40
C PHE A 493 12.45 -30.18 2.62
N ASP A 494 11.44 -30.09 1.74
CA ASP A 494 10.22 -30.89 1.81
C ASP A 494 10.52 -32.39 1.54
N GLU A 495 11.49 -32.70 0.68
CA GLU A 495 11.92 -34.08 0.35
C GLU A 495 12.82 -34.71 1.42
N THR A 496 13.67 -33.92 2.08
CA THR A 496 14.76 -34.43 2.94
C THR A 496 14.68 -34.01 4.41
N GLY A 497 13.91 -32.97 4.71
CA GLY A 497 13.90 -32.30 6.01
C GLY A 497 15.13 -31.41 6.27
N LEU A 498 16.04 -31.26 5.29
CA LEU A 498 17.33 -30.58 5.45
C LEU A 498 17.49 -29.40 4.47
N LEU A 499 18.29 -28.41 4.88
CA LEU A 499 18.66 -27.31 4.00
C LEU A 499 19.71 -27.76 2.97
N PRO A 500 19.78 -27.14 1.78
CA PRO A 500 20.78 -27.51 0.75
C PRO A 500 22.23 -27.45 1.24
N ASP A 501 22.54 -26.51 2.14
CA ASP A 501 23.87 -26.37 2.75
C ASP A 501 24.13 -27.42 3.85
N GLU A 502 23.09 -28.09 4.33
CA GLU A 502 23.14 -29.20 5.30
C GLU A 502 23.20 -30.57 4.63
N ILE A 503 23.05 -30.64 3.31
CA ILE A 503 23.23 -31.89 2.56
C ILE A 503 24.74 -32.16 2.46
N PRO A 504 25.25 -33.26 3.04
CA PRO A 504 26.65 -33.63 2.88
C PRO A 504 26.94 -33.81 1.40
N ALA A 505 27.99 -33.15 0.89
CA ALA A 505 28.45 -33.28 -0.49
C ALA A 505 28.81 -34.75 -0.76
N GLY A 506 27.84 -35.53 -1.24
CA GLY A 506 27.99 -36.98 -1.43
C GLY A 506 26.72 -37.82 -1.28
N SER A 507 25.59 -37.29 -0.81
CA SER A 507 24.35 -38.09 -0.72
C SER A 507 23.72 -38.29 -2.11
N PRO A 508 23.65 -39.54 -2.63
CA PRO A 508 22.95 -39.81 -3.87
C PRO A 508 21.46 -39.85 -3.56
N LEU A 509 20.71 -38.84 -4.03
CA LEU A 509 19.24 -38.94 -4.12
C LEU A 509 18.90 -39.95 -5.22
N SER A 510 19.08 -41.25 -4.92
CA SER A 510 18.46 -42.31 -5.70
C SER A 510 17.05 -42.48 -5.19
N VAL A 511 16.07 -42.02 -5.98
CA VAL A 511 14.67 -42.42 -5.86
C VAL A 511 14.62 -43.93 -6.14
N GLN A 512 14.71 -44.74 -5.08
CA GLN A 512 14.31 -46.14 -5.15
C GLN A 512 12.81 -46.18 -4.84
N GLY A 513 12.03 -46.35 -5.89
CA GLY A 513 10.69 -46.88 -5.75
C GLY A 513 10.77 -48.28 -5.15
N ASN A 514 9.90 -48.55 -4.18
CA ASN A 514 9.49 -49.91 -3.86
C ASN A 514 7.99 -49.91 -3.61
N GLY A 515 7.30 -50.73 -4.40
CA GLY A 515 5.97 -51.21 -4.07
C GLY A 515 6.03 -52.44 -3.17
N ALA A 516 4.85 -52.71 -2.61
CA ALA A 516 4.30 -53.99 -2.16
C ALA A 516 4.63 -54.55 -0.75
N ALA A 517 3.52 -54.81 -0.03
CA ALA A 517 3.25 -55.74 1.08
C ALA A 517 3.98 -55.47 2.41
N VAL A 518 3.32 -55.37 3.57
CA VAL A 518 2.10 -56.02 4.12
C VAL A 518 1.17 -55.01 4.77
#